data_AF-A0A9D0TEN6-F1
#
_entry.id   AF-A0A9D0TEN6-F1
#
_cell.length_a   1.000
_cell.length_b   1.000
_cell.length_c   1.000
_cell.angle_alpha   90.00
_cell.angle_beta   90.00
_cell.angle_gamma   90.00
#
_symmetry.space_group_name_H-M   'P 1'
#
loop_
_entity.id
_entity.type
_entity.pdbx_description
1 polymer ?
#
loop_
_entity_poly.entity_id
_entity_poly.type
_entity_poly.pdbx_seq_one_letter_code
_entity_poly.pdbx_strand_id
1 'polypeptide(L)'
;MAQLIPNLNTCLPRMTAGEKRLARRLEALLDDDYLCWYDIPVGRKNRYPDFIILHPARGILFLEVKDWRLENIKKISKHRVELLTNNGKITTPNPIEQARQCAYQVIDMLEADSRLTVPSGDYKGKLKFPYGYGVVFTHINQAQLNKALTSEGMAVLPDHLVLCKDEIPENI
;
A
#
# COMPACT_ATOMS: atom_id res chain seq x y z
N MET A 1 -3.12 -2.09 -20.49
CA MET A 1 -3.01 -2.89 -19.25
C MET A 1 -1.68 -2.54 -18.62
N ALA A 2 -1.68 -2.20 -17.34
CA ALA A 2 -0.47 -1.85 -16.63
C ALA A 2 0.58 -2.95 -16.68
N GLN A 3 1.85 -2.56 -16.66
CA GLN A 3 2.95 -3.50 -16.64
C GLN A 3 3.29 -3.88 -15.19
N LEU A 4 3.01 -5.14 -14.82
CA LEU A 4 3.45 -5.69 -13.54
C LEU A 4 4.89 -6.19 -13.61
N ILE A 5 5.71 -5.80 -12.63
CA ILE A 5 7.14 -6.12 -12.55
C ILE A 5 7.47 -6.70 -11.16
N PRO A 6 7.98 -7.94 -11.05
CA PRO A 6 8.12 -8.92 -12.13
C PRO A 6 6.76 -9.33 -12.72
N ASN A 7 6.77 -9.96 -13.91
CA ASN A 7 5.54 -10.39 -14.58
C ASN A 7 4.65 -11.21 -13.64
N LEU A 8 3.34 -10.97 -13.66
CA LEU A 8 2.35 -11.57 -12.76
C LEU A 8 2.53 -13.08 -12.59
N ASN A 9 2.70 -13.83 -13.69
CA ASN A 9 2.82 -15.29 -13.64
C ASN A 9 4.01 -15.78 -12.81
N THR A 10 5.07 -14.97 -12.71
CA THR A 10 6.27 -15.30 -11.91
C THR A 10 6.11 -14.99 -10.42
N CYS A 11 5.18 -14.09 -10.07
CA CYS A 11 4.93 -13.66 -8.70
C CYS A 11 3.76 -14.42 -8.04
N LEU A 12 2.80 -14.91 -8.84
CA LEU A 12 1.61 -15.62 -8.36
C LEU A 12 1.90 -16.71 -7.31
N PRO A 13 2.94 -17.56 -7.42
CA PRO A 13 3.18 -18.58 -6.40
C PRO A 13 3.55 -18.03 -5.02
N ARG A 14 4.16 -16.82 -4.97
CA ARG A 14 4.62 -16.17 -3.73
C ARG A 14 3.56 -15.28 -3.08
N MET A 15 2.59 -14.82 -3.88
CA MET A 15 1.57 -13.88 -3.43
C MET A 15 0.52 -14.51 -2.49
N THR A 16 0.10 -13.73 -1.50
CA THR A 16 -1.10 -14.01 -0.70
C THR A 16 -2.38 -13.95 -1.56
N ALA A 17 -3.51 -14.38 -1.02
CA ALA A 17 -4.77 -14.35 -1.77
C ALA A 17 -5.19 -12.91 -2.09
N GLY A 18 -5.01 -11.98 -1.15
CA GLY A 18 -5.25 -10.57 -1.36
C GLY A 18 -4.32 -9.92 -2.38
N GLU A 19 -3.03 -10.22 -2.30
CA GLU A 19 -2.05 -9.70 -3.27
C GLU A 19 -2.38 -10.18 -4.68
N LYS A 20 -2.76 -11.45 -4.87
CA LYS A 20 -3.21 -11.98 -6.17
C LYS A 20 -4.41 -11.20 -6.71
N ARG A 21 -5.39 -10.93 -5.83
CA ARG A 21 -6.60 -10.19 -6.18
C ARG A 21 -6.26 -8.77 -6.61
N LEU A 22 -5.44 -8.07 -5.83
CA LEU A 22 -5.01 -6.71 -6.17
C LEU A 22 -4.16 -6.68 -7.45
N ALA A 23 -3.18 -7.56 -7.60
CA ALA A 23 -2.30 -7.60 -8.76
C ALA A 23 -3.06 -7.76 -10.07
N ARG A 24 -4.03 -8.69 -10.11
CA ARG A 24 -4.91 -8.88 -11.28
C ARG A 24 -5.75 -7.64 -11.58
N ARG A 25 -6.21 -6.93 -10.54
CA ARG A 25 -7.00 -5.71 -10.71
C ARG A 25 -6.17 -4.54 -11.22
N LEU A 26 -4.98 -4.36 -10.69
CA LEU A 26 -4.03 -3.37 -11.18
C LEU A 26 -3.71 -3.63 -12.66
N GLU A 27 -3.39 -4.87 -13.02
CA GLU A 27 -3.08 -5.24 -14.40
C GLU A 27 -4.26 -5.00 -15.37
N ALA A 28 -5.48 -5.38 -14.95
CA ALA A 28 -6.67 -5.31 -15.81
C ALA A 28 -7.31 -3.92 -15.91
N LEU A 29 -7.28 -3.11 -14.84
CA LEU A 29 -8.03 -1.85 -14.76
C LEU A 29 -7.18 -0.60 -14.98
N LEU A 30 -5.86 -0.69 -14.80
CA LEU A 30 -4.98 0.44 -15.07
C LEU A 30 -4.51 0.43 -16.54
N ASP A 31 -4.35 1.64 -17.08
CA ASP A 31 -3.84 1.86 -18.43
C ASP A 31 -2.38 1.39 -18.57
N ASP A 32 -1.91 1.26 -19.80
CA ASP A 32 -0.55 0.80 -20.12
C ASP A 32 0.58 1.74 -19.67
N ASP A 33 0.27 3.01 -19.39
CA ASP A 33 1.22 3.99 -18.83
C ASP A 33 1.59 3.73 -17.35
N TYR A 34 0.91 2.78 -16.68
CA TYR A 34 1.21 2.43 -15.30
C TYR A 34 2.27 1.32 -15.21
N LEU A 35 3.29 1.57 -14.38
CA LEU A 35 4.24 0.55 -13.94
C LEU A 35 3.89 0.13 -12.51
N CYS A 36 3.71 -1.18 -12.30
CA CYS A 36 3.35 -1.73 -11.01
C CYS A 36 4.42 -2.72 -10.55
N TRP A 37 5.24 -2.32 -9.58
CA TRP A 37 6.22 -3.20 -8.97
C TRP A 37 5.63 -3.97 -7.80
N TYR A 38 5.93 -5.27 -7.71
CA TYR A 38 5.55 -6.14 -6.59
C TYR A 38 6.80 -6.68 -5.90
N ASP A 39 6.81 -6.60 -4.56
CA ASP A 39 7.85 -7.20 -3.69
C ASP A 39 9.28 -6.91 -4.17
N ILE A 40 9.56 -5.63 -4.47
CA ILE A 40 10.88 -5.21 -4.94
C ILE A 40 11.75 -4.78 -3.77
N PRO A 41 13.00 -5.29 -3.69
CA PRO A 41 13.93 -4.85 -2.69
C PRO A 41 14.31 -3.39 -2.92
N VAL A 42 13.95 -2.52 -1.97
CA VAL A 42 14.37 -1.12 -1.95
C VAL A 42 15.16 -0.82 -0.67
N GLY A 43 16.34 -0.22 -0.81
CA GLY A 43 17.18 0.19 0.30
C GLY A 43 17.88 -0.96 1.05
N ARG A 44 18.47 -0.63 2.21
CA ARG A 44 19.29 -1.56 3.02
C ARG A 44 18.52 -2.35 4.10
N LYS A 45 17.25 -2.01 4.35
CA LYS A 45 16.49 -2.47 5.54
C LYS A 45 15.43 -3.54 5.26
N ASN A 46 15.39 -4.12 4.06
CA ASN A 46 14.50 -5.22 3.68
C ASN A 46 13.02 -5.08 4.12
N ARG A 47 12.47 -3.87 4.15
CA ARG A 47 11.04 -3.61 4.41
C ARG A 47 10.44 -2.99 3.16
N TYR A 48 9.44 -3.65 2.60
CA TYR A 48 8.92 -3.37 1.27
C TYR A 48 7.41 -3.13 1.37
N PRO A 49 6.86 -2.27 0.51
CA PRO A 49 5.43 -2.25 0.32
C PRO A 49 5.09 -3.45 -0.57
N ASP A 50 3.89 -3.99 -0.45
CA ASP A 50 3.49 -5.09 -1.34
C ASP A 50 3.45 -4.61 -2.80
N PHE A 51 3.04 -3.36 -3.05
CA PHE A 51 3.02 -2.76 -4.39
C PHE A 51 3.57 -1.32 -4.43
N ILE A 52 4.28 -1.00 -5.50
CA ILE A 52 4.66 0.37 -5.89
C ILE A 52 4.07 0.64 -7.27
N ILE A 53 3.23 1.66 -7.40
CA ILE A 53 2.57 2.03 -8.65
C ILE A 53 3.11 3.37 -9.11
N LEU A 54 3.66 3.46 -10.32
CA LEU A 54 4.07 4.72 -10.94
C LEU A 54 3.17 5.03 -12.13
N HIS A 55 2.74 6.28 -12.20
CA HIS A 55 2.19 6.87 -13.42
C HIS A 55 2.96 8.15 -13.74
N PRO A 56 3.49 8.32 -14.97
CA PRO A 56 4.34 9.45 -15.34
C PRO A 56 3.77 10.83 -14.99
N ALA A 57 2.45 11.01 -15.13
CA ALA A 57 1.79 12.29 -14.81
C ALA A 57 1.15 12.37 -13.41
N ARG A 58 1.06 11.27 -12.65
CA ARG A 58 0.36 11.23 -11.34
C ARG A 58 1.28 10.90 -10.17
N GLY A 59 2.52 10.49 -10.43
CA GLY A 59 3.50 10.21 -9.39
C GLY A 59 3.51 8.75 -8.93
N ILE A 60 3.93 8.52 -7.68
CA ILE A 60 4.18 7.19 -7.11
C ILE A 60 3.20 6.88 -5.97
N LEU A 61 2.60 5.70 -5.97
CA LEU A 61 1.72 5.21 -4.92
C LEU A 61 2.27 3.91 -4.31
N PHE A 62 2.41 3.90 -2.98
CA PHE A 62 2.89 2.74 -2.21
C PHE A 62 1.72 2.06 -1.51
N LEU A 63 1.48 0.77 -1.76
CA LEU A 63 0.37 0.03 -1.16
C LEU A 63 0.84 -1.14 -0.32
N GLU A 64 0.30 -1.23 0.88
CA GLU A 64 0.40 -2.39 1.77
C GLU A 64 -0.90 -3.19 1.70
N VAL A 65 -0.83 -4.50 1.51
CA VAL A 65 -1.99 -5.39 1.42
C VAL A 65 -2.13 -6.19 2.72
N LYS A 66 -3.37 -6.31 3.21
CA LYS A 66 -3.70 -7.10 4.39
C LYS A 66 -4.94 -7.96 4.17
N ASP A 67 -4.72 -9.27 4.26
CA ASP A 67 -5.76 -10.32 4.30
C ASP A 67 -6.43 -10.44 5.68
N TRP A 68 -6.56 -9.31 6.39
CA TRP A 68 -7.14 -9.30 7.73
C TRP A 68 -8.66 -9.37 7.66
N ARG A 69 -9.25 -10.18 8.53
CA ARG A 69 -10.68 -10.17 8.81
C ARG A 69 -10.93 -9.27 10.00
N LEU A 70 -12.02 -8.51 9.95
CA LEU A 70 -12.37 -7.56 11.00
C LEU A 70 -12.46 -8.22 12.39
N GLU A 71 -13.02 -9.43 12.47
CA GLU A 71 -13.14 -10.23 13.71
C GLU A 71 -11.80 -10.59 14.38
N ASN A 72 -10.72 -10.59 13.60
CA ASN A 72 -9.37 -10.87 14.07
C ASN A 72 -8.66 -9.62 14.61
N ILE A 73 -9.14 -8.42 14.30
CA ILE A 73 -8.59 -7.17 14.82
C ILE A 73 -9.12 -6.93 16.23
N LYS A 74 -8.25 -7.03 17.24
CA LYS A 74 -8.62 -6.85 18.65
C LYS A 74 -8.41 -5.43 19.13
N LYS A 75 -7.37 -4.77 18.62
CA LYS A 75 -7.08 -3.36 18.90
C LYS A 75 -6.34 -2.75 17.74
N ILE A 76 -6.65 -1.50 17.42
CA ILE A 76 -5.91 -0.71 16.44
C ILE A 76 -5.53 0.64 17.05
N SER A 77 -4.32 1.09 16.74
CA SER A 77 -3.80 2.40 17.13
C SER A 77 -2.98 2.96 15.97
N LYS A 78 -2.58 4.23 16.05
CA LYS A 78 -1.74 4.87 15.02
C LYS A 78 -0.45 4.11 14.73
N HIS A 79 0.09 3.37 15.69
CA HIS A 79 1.39 2.72 15.54
C HIS A 79 1.34 1.19 15.47
N ARG A 80 0.33 0.58 16.08
CA ARG A 80 0.27 -0.89 16.25
C ARG A 80 -1.16 -1.42 16.13
N VAL A 81 -1.25 -2.66 15.68
CA VAL A 81 -2.47 -3.47 15.60
C VAL A 81 -2.25 -4.75 16.37
N GLU A 82 -3.21 -5.10 17.21
CA GLU A 82 -3.27 -6.37 17.91
C GLU A 82 -4.25 -7.29 17.17
N LEU A 83 -3.75 -8.42 16.70
CA LEU A 83 -4.49 -9.40 15.92
C LEU A 83 -4.61 -10.70 16.69
N LEU A 84 -5.76 -11.36 16.60
CA LEU A 84 -5.91 -12.76 16.98
C LEU A 84 -5.72 -13.63 15.73
N THR A 85 -4.72 -14.51 15.78
CA THR A 85 -4.43 -15.48 14.73
C THR A 85 -4.69 -16.90 15.25
N ASN A 86 -4.62 -17.89 14.35
CA ASN A 86 -4.68 -19.31 14.73
C ASN A 86 -3.57 -19.70 15.72
N ASN A 87 -2.44 -18.98 15.71
CA ASN A 87 -1.30 -19.20 16.60
C ASN A 87 -1.34 -18.32 17.85
N GLY A 88 -2.47 -17.64 18.11
CA GLY A 88 -2.64 -16.74 19.25
C GLY A 88 -2.55 -15.26 18.88
N LYS A 89 -2.45 -14.42 19.92
CA LYS A 89 -2.44 -12.97 19.79
C LYS A 89 -1.07 -12.47 19.36
N ILE A 90 -1.03 -11.71 18.26
CA ILE A 90 0.19 -11.06 17.78
C ILE A 90 0.00 -9.54 17.74
N THR A 91 1.11 -8.82 17.81
CA THR A 91 1.14 -7.36 17.64
C THR A 91 2.03 -7.02 16.47
N THR A 92 1.47 -6.29 15.51
CA THR A 92 2.14 -5.83 14.29
C THR A 92 2.07 -4.32 14.18
N PRO A 93 2.98 -3.64 13.46
CA PRO A 93 2.82 -2.22 13.16
C PRO A 93 1.51 -1.91 12.42
N ASN A 94 1.00 -0.69 12.54
CA ASN A 94 -0.11 -0.22 11.73
C ASN A 94 0.28 -0.27 10.24
N PRO A 95 -0.55 -0.86 9.35
CA PRO A 95 -0.19 -1.02 7.95
C PRO A 95 -0.02 0.31 7.21
N ILE A 96 -0.73 1.37 7.60
CA ILE A 96 -0.52 2.72 7.05
C ILE A 96 0.89 3.22 7.42
N GLU A 97 1.31 2.99 8.67
CA GLU A 97 2.68 3.34 9.08
C GLU A 97 3.74 2.48 8.38
N GLN A 98 3.45 1.22 8.07
CA GLN A 98 4.33 0.37 7.27
C GLN A 98 4.49 0.96 5.86
N ALA A 99 3.39 1.26 5.18
CA ALA A 99 3.38 1.86 3.86
C ALA A 99 4.11 3.22 3.85
N ARG A 100 3.84 4.09 4.84
CA ARG A 100 4.48 5.40 4.99
C ARG A 100 5.98 5.32 5.22
N GLN A 101 6.42 4.47 6.15
CA GLN A 101 7.84 4.27 6.44
C GLN A 101 8.60 3.68 5.25
N CYS A 102 7.93 2.83 4.48
CA CYS A 102 8.51 2.29 3.27
C CYS A 102 8.62 3.36 2.18
N ALA A 103 7.54 4.12 1.93
CA ALA A 103 7.53 5.23 0.99
C ALA A 103 8.71 6.17 1.25
N TYR A 104 8.91 6.65 2.48
CA TYR A 104 10.01 7.57 2.80
C TYR A 104 11.40 7.02 2.46
N GLN A 105 11.65 5.72 2.64
CA GLN A 105 12.94 5.14 2.24
C GLN A 105 13.18 5.24 0.74
N VAL A 106 12.13 5.03 -0.07
CA VAL A 106 12.22 5.16 -1.52
C VAL A 106 12.36 6.63 -1.92
N ILE A 107 11.58 7.52 -1.30
CA ILE A 107 11.65 8.96 -1.56
C ILE A 107 13.04 9.51 -1.22
N ASP A 108 13.62 9.16 -0.08
CA ASP A 108 14.99 9.58 0.29
C ASP A 108 16.03 9.14 -0.74
N MET A 109 15.87 7.94 -1.33
CA MET A 109 16.73 7.45 -2.40
C MET A 109 16.54 8.23 -3.72
N LEU A 110 15.30 8.57 -4.06
CA LEU A 110 14.98 9.33 -5.27
C LEU A 110 15.39 10.80 -5.14
N GLU A 111 15.29 11.39 -3.95
CA GLU A 111 15.69 12.78 -3.67
C GLU A 111 17.21 13.00 -3.81
N ALA A 112 18.00 11.92 -3.82
CA ALA A 112 19.44 11.98 -4.12
C ALA A 112 19.75 12.30 -5.60
N ASP A 113 18.79 12.11 -6.53
CA ASP A 113 18.95 12.45 -7.94
C ASP A 113 18.41 13.85 -8.25
N SER A 114 19.29 14.78 -8.60
CA SER A 114 18.94 16.16 -8.92
C SER A 114 18.02 16.32 -10.13
N ARG A 115 17.92 15.31 -11.00
CA ARG A 115 16.96 15.30 -12.13
C ARG A 115 15.53 15.14 -11.62
N LEU A 116 15.35 14.44 -10.51
CA LEU A 116 14.05 14.16 -9.89
C LEU A 116 13.62 15.23 -8.90
N THR A 117 14.51 16.14 -8.48
CA THR A 117 14.23 17.12 -7.43
C THR A 117 14.15 18.56 -7.89
N VAL A 118 13.32 19.36 -7.21
CA VAL A 118 13.14 20.79 -7.47
C VAL A 118 14.48 21.51 -7.26
N PRO A 119 14.95 22.34 -8.23
CA PRO A 119 16.28 22.94 -8.17
C PRO A 119 16.40 24.13 -7.22
N SER A 120 15.30 24.83 -6.92
CA SER A 120 15.29 26.09 -6.17
C SER A 120 13.92 26.38 -5.52
N GLY A 121 13.90 27.32 -4.56
CA GLY A 121 12.70 27.69 -3.81
C GLY A 121 12.45 26.80 -2.58
N ASP A 122 11.27 26.93 -1.99
CA ASP A 122 10.92 26.30 -0.70
C ASP A 122 10.93 24.77 -0.74
N TYR A 123 10.76 24.19 -1.93
CA TYR A 123 10.77 22.74 -2.14
C TYR A 123 12.11 22.22 -2.68
N LYS A 124 13.18 23.01 -2.64
CA LYS A 124 14.50 22.61 -3.15
C LYS A 124 14.93 21.26 -2.55
N GLY A 125 15.32 20.32 -3.40
CA GLY A 125 15.72 18.97 -3.00
C GLY A 125 14.56 17.99 -2.77
N LYS A 126 13.30 18.43 -2.90
CA LYS A 126 12.12 17.55 -2.90
C LYS A 126 11.75 17.10 -4.29
N LEU A 127 11.07 15.97 -4.40
CA LEU A 127 10.64 15.43 -5.69
C LEU A 127 9.75 16.40 -6.47
N LYS A 128 9.93 16.43 -7.80
CA LYS A 128 9.12 17.24 -8.74
C LYS A 128 7.71 16.68 -8.98
N PHE A 129 7.42 15.49 -8.46
CA PHE A 129 6.17 14.78 -8.67
C PHE A 129 5.62 14.31 -7.31
N PRO A 130 4.29 14.16 -7.21
CA PRO A 130 3.67 13.73 -5.97
C PRO A 130 3.94 12.26 -5.67
N TYR A 131 3.78 11.90 -4.40
CA TYR A 131 3.73 10.51 -3.98
C TYR A 131 2.69 10.33 -2.89
N GLY A 132 2.18 9.11 -2.74
CA GLY A 132 1.19 8.75 -1.74
C GLY A 132 1.38 7.33 -1.24
N TYR A 133 0.69 6.97 -0.17
CA TYR A 133 0.72 5.61 0.37
C TYR A 133 -0.67 5.22 0.87
N GLY A 134 -0.92 3.92 1.00
CA GLY A 134 -2.21 3.43 1.47
C GLY A 134 -2.16 1.96 1.88
N VAL A 135 -3.26 1.51 2.47
CA VAL A 135 -3.49 0.11 2.82
C VAL A 135 -4.68 -0.44 2.05
N VAL A 136 -4.57 -1.70 1.68
CA VAL A 136 -5.61 -2.47 1.00
C VAL A 136 -6.08 -3.58 1.93
N PHE A 137 -7.33 -3.50 2.41
CA PHE A 137 -7.98 -4.57 3.16
C PHE A 137 -8.83 -5.43 2.23
N THR A 138 -8.39 -6.66 2.00
CA THR A 138 -8.98 -7.56 0.99
C THR A 138 -10.15 -8.40 1.52
N HIS A 139 -10.38 -8.35 2.84
CA HIS A 139 -11.43 -9.10 3.54
C HIS A 139 -12.34 -8.23 4.42
N ILE A 140 -12.23 -6.90 4.32
CA ILE A 140 -13.06 -5.94 5.07
C ILE A 140 -13.72 -5.02 4.05
N ASN A 141 -15.05 -4.93 4.07
CA ASN A 141 -15.79 -3.96 3.25
C ASN A 141 -15.86 -2.60 3.94
N GLN A 142 -16.04 -1.52 3.18
CA GLN A 142 -16.11 -0.16 3.71
C GLN A 142 -17.19 0.00 4.80
N ALA A 143 -18.39 -0.56 4.57
CA ALA A 143 -19.48 -0.53 5.55
C ALA A 143 -19.13 -1.28 6.86
N GLN A 144 -18.36 -2.37 6.79
CA GLN A 144 -17.92 -3.10 7.98
C GLN A 144 -16.88 -2.29 8.77
N LEU A 145 -15.95 -1.67 8.06
CA LEU A 145 -14.91 -0.84 8.65
C LEU A 145 -15.53 0.38 9.34
N ASN A 146 -16.42 1.11 8.66
CA ASN A 146 -17.10 2.29 9.19
C ASN A 146 -17.97 1.98 10.41
N LYS A 147 -18.59 0.79 10.45
CA LYS A 147 -19.38 0.36 11.61
C LYS A 147 -18.49 0.00 12.82
N ALA A 148 -17.27 -0.46 12.57
CA ALA A 148 -16.35 -0.91 13.61
C ALA A 148 -15.45 0.19 14.16
N LEU A 149 -15.17 1.23 13.37
CA LEU A 149 -14.36 2.35 13.79
C LEU A 149 -15.22 3.38 14.54
N THR A 150 -14.82 3.70 15.78
CA THR A 150 -15.28 4.91 16.46
C THR A 150 -14.68 6.14 15.78
N SER A 151 -15.11 7.35 16.15
CA SER A 151 -14.51 8.60 15.65
C SER A 151 -12.99 8.65 15.87
N GLU A 152 -12.49 8.06 16.96
CA GLU A 152 -11.07 7.90 17.24
C GLU A 152 -10.40 6.86 16.31
N GLY A 153 -11.12 5.80 15.95
CA GLY A 153 -10.69 4.79 14.98
C GLY A 153 -10.55 5.35 13.56
N MET A 154 -11.42 6.27 13.15
CA MET A 154 -11.31 6.96 11.85
C MET A 154 -10.02 7.81 11.76
N ALA A 155 -9.53 8.35 12.88
CA ALA A 155 -8.25 9.05 12.91
C ALA A 155 -7.03 8.11 12.82
N VAL A 156 -7.23 6.79 12.99
CA VAL A 156 -6.20 5.76 12.89
C VAL A 156 -6.16 5.12 11.50
N LEU A 157 -7.30 5.06 10.82
CA LEU A 157 -7.45 4.58 9.44
C LEU A 157 -8.23 5.63 8.62
N PRO A 158 -7.56 6.71 8.15
CA PRO A 158 -8.23 7.73 7.36
C PRO A 158 -8.72 7.15 6.03
N ASP A 159 -9.98 7.41 5.67
CA ASP A 159 -10.64 6.82 4.49
C ASP A 159 -9.84 7.01 3.19
N HIS A 160 -9.21 8.18 2.99
CA HIS A 160 -8.42 8.47 1.80
C HIS A 160 -7.10 7.66 1.67
N LEU A 161 -6.72 6.90 2.70
CA LEU A 161 -5.54 6.01 2.71
C LEU A 161 -5.92 4.53 2.71
N VAL A 162 -7.22 4.20 2.64
CA VAL A 162 -7.71 2.83 2.78
C VAL A 162 -8.53 2.45 1.56
N LEU A 163 -8.19 1.32 0.95
CA LEU A 163 -9.05 0.61 0.00
C LEU A 163 -9.61 -0.64 0.66
N CYS A 164 -10.93 -0.79 0.59
CA CYS A 164 -11.65 -1.93 1.14
C CYS A 164 -11.93 -3.00 0.06
N LYS A 165 -12.42 -4.16 0.51
CA LYS A 165 -12.68 -5.32 -0.33
C LYS A 165 -13.61 -4.99 -1.50
N ASP A 166 -14.64 -4.22 -1.25
CA ASP A 166 -15.67 -3.80 -2.21
C ASP A 166 -15.15 -2.88 -3.31
N GLU A 167 -14.01 -2.20 -3.09
CA GLU A 167 -13.36 -1.33 -4.09
C GLU A 167 -12.41 -2.11 -5.02
N ILE A 168 -12.19 -3.40 -4.76
CA ILE A 168 -11.26 -4.25 -5.51
C ILE A 168 -12.00 -5.51 -6.00
N PRO A 169 -13.06 -5.40 -6.82
CA PRO A 169 -13.99 -6.50 -7.09
C PRO A 169 -13.31 -7.80 -7.57
N GLU A 170 -13.89 -8.98 -7.33
CA GLU A 170 -13.27 -10.26 -7.78
C GLU A 170 -13.54 -10.57 -9.25
N ASN A 171 -14.65 -10.08 -9.82
CA ASN A 171 -15.04 -10.17 -11.25
C ASN A 171 -15.58 -8.80 -11.73
N ILE A 172 -15.47 -8.50 -13.03
CA ILE A 172 -16.29 -7.45 -13.69
C ILE A 172 -17.56 -8.14 -14.19
#